data_AF-A0A2T5PEB2-F1
#
_entry.id   AF-A0A2T5PEB2-F1
#
_cell.length_a   1.000
_cell.length_b   1.000
_cell.length_c   1.000
_cell.angle_alpha   90.00
_cell.angle_beta   90.00
_cell.angle_gamma   90.00
#
_symmetry.space_group_name_H-M   'P 1'
#
loop_
_entity.id
_entity.type
_entity.pdbx_description
1 polymer ?
#
loop_
_entity_poly.entity_id
_entity_poly.type
_entity_poly.pdbx_seq_one_letter_code
_entity_poly.pdbx_strand_id
1 'polypeptide(L)'
;MRRFKVFSGPTLIGWSDLEAGDPPMGVVFGQLLPTDAYADFQGSSIESQRHKSLSITTAENTPVEASGGIHIEDLSSELGEQAIEITAFGIESTTYESLFPEHVLAYKRQFQ
;
A
#
# COMPACT_ATOMS: atom_id res chain seq x y z
N MET A 1 -6.22 -13.46 -3.38
CA MET A 1 -5.47 -12.27 -2.95
C MET A 1 -6.24 -11.62 -1.81
N ARG A 2 -5.53 -11.16 -0.78
CA ARG A 2 -6.12 -10.51 0.40
C ARG A 2 -6.25 -9.02 0.07
N ARG A 3 -7.38 -8.41 0.43
CA ARG A 3 -7.61 -6.98 0.21
C ARG A 3 -7.33 -6.19 1.47
N PHE A 4 -6.59 -5.10 1.31
CA PHE A 4 -6.20 -4.19 2.37
C PHE A 4 -6.96 -2.86 2.21
N LYS A 5 -7.24 -2.22 3.34
CA LYS A 5 -7.89 -0.91 3.42
C LYS A 5 -6.83 0.15 3.61
N VAL A 6 -6.94 1.25 2.86
CA VAL A 6 -6.01 2.37 2.89
C VAL A 6 -6.71 3.59 3.46
N PHE A 7 -6.09 4.20 4.47
CA PHE A 7 -6.65 5.37 5.15
C PHE A 7 -5.70 6.56 5.08
N SER A 8 -6.29 7.76 5.02
CA SER A 8 -5.63 9.03 5.33
C SER A 8 -6.26 9.58 6.61
N GLY A 9 -5.55 9.47 7.74
CA GLY A 9 -6.14 9.71 9.06
C GLY A 9 -7.29 8.74 9.31
N PRO A 10 -8.50 9.21 9.70
CA PRO A 10 -9.66 8.32 9.93
C PRO A 10 -10.41 7.95 8.64
N THR A 11 -10.08 8.56 7.50
CA THR A 11 -10.87 8.44 6.27
C THR A 11 -10.35 7.30 5.40
N LEU A 12 -11.24 6.37 5.04
CA LEU A 12 -10.95 5.31 4.06
C LEU A 12 -10.87 5.93 2.67
N ILE A 13 -9.68 5.92 2.08
CA ILE A 13 -9.41 6.52 0.76
C ILE A 13 -9.30 5.47 -0.36
N GLY A 14 -9.24 4.18 -0.03
CA GLY A 14 -9.20 3.15 -1.05
C GLY A 14 -8.88 1.76 -0.53
N TRP A 15 -8.65 0.86 -1.48
CA TRP A 15 -8.21 -0.51 -1.24
C TRP A 15 -7.05 -0.87 -2.14
N SER A 16 -6.21 -1.79 -1.69
CA SER A 16 -5.21 -2.42 -2.55
C SER A 16 -5.13 -3.90 -2.23
N ASP A 17 -4.86 -4.71 -3.25
CA ASP A 17 -4.58 -6.14 -3.06
C ASP A 17 -3.08 -6.36 -2.76
N LEU A 18 -2.25 -5.31 -2.85
CA LEU A 18 -0.80 -5.31 -2.58
C LEU A 18 -0.13 -6.52 -3.24
N GLU A 19 -0.38 -6.66 -4.54
CA GLU A 19 -0.12 -7.86 -5.33
C GLU A 19 1.36 -8.15 -5.62
N ALA A 20 2.25 -7.20 -5.33
CA ALA A 20 3.68 -7.31 -5.55
C ALA A 20 4.49 -6.88 -4.32
N GLY A 21 5.77 -7.25 -4.29
CA GLY A 21 6.65 -6.87 -3.20
C GLY A 21 8.09 -7.36 -3.33
N ASP A 22 8.92 -6.85 -2.42
CA ASP A 22 10.31 -7.21 -2.20
C ASP A 22 10.45 -7.72 -0.75
N PRO A 23 10.41 -9.05 -0.52
CA PRO A 23 10.47 -9.62 0.82
C PRO A 23 11.75 -9.27 1.61
N PRO A 24 12.97 -9.33 1.03
CA PRO A 24 14.18 -8.88 1.71
C PRO A 24 14.12 -7.46 2.29
N MET A 25 13.42 -6.55 1.61
CA MET A 25 13.28 -5.15 2.03
C MET A 25 12.01 -4.89 2.85
N GLY A 26 11.15 -5.89 3.02
CA GLY A 26 9.86 -5.74 3.68
C GLY A 26 8.93 -4.78 2.92
N VAL A 27 9.00 -4.75 1.59
CA VAL A 27 8.21 -3.83 0.75
C VAL A 27 7.06 -4.57 0.09
N VAL A 28 5.88 -3.95 0.09
CA VAL A 28 4.72 -4.38 -0.70
C VAL A 28 4.14 -3.18 -1.44
N PHE A 29 3.66 -3.42 -2.64
CA PHE A 29 3.03 -2.40 -3.47
C PHE A 29 1.98 -3.01 -4.39
N GLY A 30 1.11 -2.15 -4.89
CA GLY A 30 0.06 -2.55 -5.81
C GLY A 30 -0.86 -1.40 -6.15
N GLN A 31 -1.78 -1.67 -7.07
CA GLN A 31 -2.76 -0.68 -7.47
C GLN A 31 -3.61 -0.23 -6.27
N LEU A 32 -3.78 1.08 -6.12
CA LEU A 32 -4.79 1.66 -5.25
C LEU A 32 -6.10 1.81 -6.03
N LEU A 33 -7.16 1.19 -5.51
CA LEU A 33 -8.53 1.37 -5.96
C LEU A 33 -9.16 2.46 -5.10
N PRO A 34 -9.25 3.71 -5.60
CA PRO A 34 -9.69 4.85 -4.80
C PRO A 34 -11.18 4.78 -4.46
N THR A 35 -11.56 5.35 -3.32
CA THR A 35 -12.95 5.77 -3.05
C THR A 35 -13.17 7.20 -3.52
N ASP A 36 -14.42 7.68 -3.51
CA ASP A 36 -14.71 9.11 -3.76
C ASP A 36 -13.95 10.04 -2.79
N ALA A 37 -13.67 9.58 -1.57
CA ALA A 37 -12.92 10.35 -0.57
C ALA A 37 -11.43 10.52 -0.93
N TYR A 38 -10.91 9.76 -1.89
CA TYR A 38 -9.57 9.96 -2.42
C TYR A 38 -9.42 11.29 -3.17
N ALA A 39 -10.49 11.85 -3.75
CA ALA A 39 -10.42 13.13 -4.45
C ALA A 39 -9.94 14.28 -3.54
N ASP A 40 -10.35 14.27 -2.27
CA ASP A 40 -9.88 15.22 -1.24
C ASP A 40 -8.42 14.99 -0.83
N PHE A 41 -7.92 13.76 -1.00
CA PHE A 41 -6.51 13.44 -0.86
C PHE A 41 -5.71 13.97 -2.07
N GLN A 42 -6.15 13.65 -3.28
CA GLN A 42 -5.52 14.02 -4.54
C GLN A 42 -5.45 15.54 -4.74
N GLY A 43 -6.53 16.27 -4.42
CA GLY A 43 -6.60 17.72 -4.55
C GLY A 43 -5.76 18.50 -3.51
N SER A 44 -5.17 17.81 -2.55
CA SER A 44 -4.36 18.44 -1.49
C SER A 44 -2.91 18.62 -1.92
N SER A 45 -2.23 19.69 -1.47
CA SER A 45 -0.84 19.97 -1.86
C SER A 45 0.10 18.83 -1.45
N ILE A 46 1.22 18.66 -2.17
CA ILE A 46 2.24 17.64 -1.85
C ILE A 46 2.70 17.74 -0.39
N GLU A 47 2.91 18.96 0.13
CA GLU A 47 3.22 19.16 1.55
C GLU A 47 2.10 18.64 2.45
N SER A 48 0.83 18.94 2.14
CA SER A 48 -0.28 18.45 2.96
C SER A 48 -0.44 16.93 2.91
N GLN A 49 -0.18 16.30 1.76
CA GLN A 49 -0.18 14.83 1.63
C GLN A 49 0.93 14.19 2.47
N ARG A 50 2.12 14.79 2.53
CA ARG A 50 3.23 14.34 3.40
C ARG A 50 2.89 14.41 4.89
N HIS A 51 2.01 15.32 5.29
CA HIS A 51 1.53 15.45 6.67
C HIS A 51 0.31 14.59 6.97
N LYS A 52 -0.35 14.01 5.95
CA LYS A 52 -1.45 13.07 6.15
C LYS A 52 -0.88 11.72 6.59
N SER A 53 -1.25 11.27 7.78
CA SER A 53 -0.88 9.96 8.29
C SER A 53 -1.58 8.87 7.48
N LEU A 54 -0.89 8.36 6.46
CA LEU A 54 -1.34 7.19 5.72
C LEU A 54 -1.22 5.94 6.61
N SER A 55 -2.22 5.07 6.53
CA SER A 55 -2.19 3.77 7.20
C SER A 55 -2.86 2.70 6.36
N ILE A 56 -2.40 1.47 6.53
CA ILE A 56 -2.95 0.28 5.88
C ILE A 56 -3.45 -0.66 6.96
N THR A 57 -4.61 -1.27 6.74
CA THR A 57 -5.12 -2.34 7.60
C THR A 57 -5.58 -3.54 6.79
N THR A 58 -5.61 -4.72 7.41
CA THR A 58 -6.29 -5.88 6.84
C THR A 58 -7.80 -5.65 6.74
N ALA A 59 -8.52 -6.56 6.07
CA ALA A 59 -9.98 -6.51 6.01
C ALA A 59 -10.63 -6.48 7.41
N GLU A 60 -10.00 -7.13 8.39
CA GLU A 60 -10.39 -7.22 9.81
C GLU A 60 -9.93 -6.00 10.64
N ASN A 61 -9.39 -4.96 10.00
CA ASN A 61 -8.88 -3.73 10.63
C ASN A 61 -7.65 -3.95 11.52
N THR A 62 -6.84 -4.96 11.25
CA THR A 62 -5.53 -5.11 11.91
C THR A 62 -4.51 -4.19 11.20
N PRO A 63 -3.79 -3.29 11.90
CA PRO A 63 -2.78 -2.44 11.29
C PRO A 63 -1.65 -3.23 10.64
N VAL A 64 -1.17 -2.74 9.50
CA VAL A 64 0.06 -3.21 8.86
C VAL A 64 1.15 -2.18 9.14
N GLU A 65 2.01 -2.48 10.12
CA GLU A 65 3.11 -1.59 10.52
C GLU A 65 4.22 -1.60 9.46
N ALA A 66 4.47 -0.44 8.87
CA ALA A 66 5.48 -0.22 7.84
C ALA A 66 6.46 0.85 8.33
N SER A 67 7.63 0.41 8.83
CA SER A 67 8.61 1.29 9.49
C SER A 67 9.22 2.36 8.57
N GLY A 68 9.27 2.09 7.26
CA GLY A 68 9.69 3.05 6.23
C GLY A 68 8.55 3.97 5.75
N GLY A 69 7.34 3.81 6.28
CA GLY A 69 6.17 4.58 5.92
C GLY A 69 5.38 4.00 4.74
N ILE A 70 4.32 4.74 4.38
CA ILE A 70 3.41 4.41 3.28
C ILE A 70 3.42 5.60 2.31
N HIS A 71 3.49 5.31 1.02
CA HIS A 71 3.52 6.29 -0.05
C HIS A 71 2.46 5.97 -1.10
N ILE A 72 1.87 7.00 -1.70
CA ILE A 72 0.99 6.88 -2.85
C ILE A 72 1.64 7.66 -3.99
N GLU A 73 1.88 6.98 -5.10
CA GLU A 73 2.26 7.59 -6.37
C GLU A 73 1.01 7.65 -7.26
N ASP A 74 0.64 8.86 -7.69
CA ASP A 74 -0.57 9.09 -8.48
C ASP A 74 -0.22 9.74 -9.81
N LEU A 75 -0.20 8.90 -10.86
CA LEU A 75 0.01 9.31 -12.24
C LEU A 75 -1.30 9.25 -13.04
N SER A 76 -2.45 9.28 -12.36
CA SER A 76 -3.75 9.05 -13.00
C SER A 76 -4.18 10.14 -13.97
N SER A 77 -3.66 11.36 -13.80
CA SER A 77 -3.87 12.48 -14.75
C SER A 77 -3.24 12.22 -16.13
N GLU A 78 -2.17 11.41 -16.19
CA GLU A 78 -1.41 11.12 -17.41
C GLU A 78 -1.74 9.74 -17.97
N LEU A 79 -1.95 8.75 -17.09
CA LEU A 79 -2.01 7.33 -17.44
C LEU A 79 -3.35 6.65 -17.08
N GLY A 80 -4.30 7.39 -16.49
CA GLY A 80 -5.62 6.88 -16.06
C GLY A 80 -5.61 6.31 -14.64
N GLU A 81 -6.81 6.00 -14.11
CA GLU A 81 -7.02 5.57 -12.71
C GLU A 81 -6.21 4.32 -12.30
N GLN A 82 -5.74 3.54 -13.26
CA GLN A 82 -4.91 2.35 -13.03
C GLN A 82 -3.49 2.69 -12.61
N ALA A 83 -3.06 3.94 -12.81
CA ALA A 83 -1.74 4.45 -12.47
C ALA A 83 -1.70 5.15 -11.11
N ILE A 84 -2.52 4.69 -10.17
CA ILE A 84 -2.43 5.06 -8.76
C ILE A 84 -1.87 3.85 -8.03
N GLU A 85 -0.64 3.95 -7.52
CA GLU A 85 0.05 2.88 -6.81
C GLU A 85 0.25 3.28 -5.35
N ILE A 86 0.08 2.31 -4.45
CA ILE A 86 0.43 2.46 -3.04
C ILE A 86 1.57 1.52 -2.70
N THR A 87 2.54 2.03 -1.94
CA THR A 87 3.72 1.28 -1.49
C THR A 87 3.88 1.42 0.02
N ALA A 88 4.06 0.29 0.71
CA ALA A 88 4.40 0.23 2.12
C ALA A 88 5.82 -0.30 2.29
N PHE A 89 6.63 0.40 3.07
CA PHE A 89 8.06 0.12 3.22
C PHE A 89 8.39 -0.42 4.62
N GLY A 90 9.22 -1.46 4.68
CA GLY A 90 9.82 -1.92 5.93
C GLY A 90 8.82 -2.58 6.89
N ILE A 91 7.97 -3.45 6.37
CA ILE A 91 7.16 -4.38 7.17
C ILE A 91 8.10 -5.43 7.77
N GLU A 92 7.93 -5.71 9.07
CA GLU A 92 8.75 -6.69 9.78
C GLU A 92 8.62 -8.09 9.17
N SER A 93 9.72 -8.84 9.11
CA SER A 93 9.84 -10.13 8.41
C SER A 93 8.75 -11.17 8.75
N THR A 94 8.46 -11.40 10.03
CA THR A 94 7.46 -12.37 10.49
C THR A 94 6.07 -11.93 10.06
N THR A 95 5.78 -10.64 10.19
CA THR A 95 4.52 -10.04 9.74
C THR A 95 4.38 -10.15 8.22
N TYR A 96 5.45 -9.83 7.48
CA TYR A 96 5.49 -9.91 6.03
C TYR A 96 5.21 -11.34 5.55
N GLU A 97 5.91 -12.34 6.09
CA GLU A 97 5.73 -13.75 5.71
C GLU A 97 4.31 -14.26 6.00
N SER A 98 3.69 -13.79 7.08
CA SER A 98 2.31 -14.15 7.45
C SER A 98 1.25 -13.54 6.52
N LEU A 99 1.45 -12.27 6.15
CA LEU A 99 0.50 -11.53 5.32
C LEU A 99 0.67 -11.81 3.82
N PHE A 100 1.91 -12.01 3.35
CA PHE A 100 2.28 -12.13 1.94
C PHE A 100 3.16 -13.37 1.65
N PRO A 101 2.72 -14.58 2.03
CA PRO A 101 3.51 -15.81 1.82
C PRO A 101 3.81 -16.07 0.33
N GLU A 102 2.93 -15.64 -0.58
CA GLU A 102 3.10 -15.74 -2.02
C GLU A 102 4.31 -14.95 -2.55
N HIS A 103 4.58 -13.76 -2.00
CA HIS A 103 5.73 -12.94 -2.41
C HIS A 103 7.04 -13.62 -1.99
N VAL A 104 7.06 -14.17 -0.78
CA VAL A 104 8.23 -14.89 -0.22
C VAL A 104 8.50 -16.15 -1.04
N LEU A 105 7.45 -16.90 -1.39
CA LEU A 105 7.57 -18.07 -2.26
C LEU A 105 8.07 -17.70 -3.66
N ALA A 106 7.54 -16.62 -4.26
CA ALA A 106 7.96 -16.14 -5.56
C ALA A 106 9.45 -15.71 -5.55
N TYR A 107 9.89 -14.98 -4.52
CA TYR A 107 11.29 -14.59 -4.34
C TYR A 107 12.21 -15.81 -4.20
N LYS A 108 11.88 -16.76 -3.32
CA LYS A 108 12.70 -17.97 -3.11
C LYS A 108 12.87 -18.81 -4.39
N ARG A 109 11.86 -18.85 -5.26
CA ARG A 109 11.92 -19.57 -6.56
C ARG A 109 12.91 -18.96 -7.55
N GLN A 110 13.31 -17.70 -7.39
CA GLN A 110 14.29 -17.07 -8.29
C GLN A 110 15.71 -17.62 -8.12
N PHE A 111 15.99 -18.33 -7.02
CA PHE A 111 17.30 -18.87 -6.66
C PHE A 111 17.35 -20.40 -6.69
N GLN A 112 16.32 -21.05 -7.24
CA GLN A 112 16.24 -22.50 -7.44
C GLN A 112 16.56 -22.84 -8.89
#